data_AF-A0A7K1V5Q5-F1
#
_entry.id   AF-A0A7K1V5Q5-F1
#
_cell.length_a   1.000
_cell.length_b   1.000
_cell.length_c   1.000
_cell.angle_alpha   90.00
_cell.angle_beta   90.00
_cell.angle_gamma   90.00
#
_symmetry.space_group_name_H-M   'P 1'
#
loop_
_entity.id
_entity.type
_entity.pdbx_description
1 polymer ?
#
loop_
_entity_poly.entity_id
_entity_poly.type
_entity_poly.pdbx_seq_one_letter_code
_entity_poly.pdbx_strand_id
1 'polypeptide(L)'
;MFRPPFLARVAAGAAVYALEETRRLPTTAINFPITAISQMLQTTMHLQQFVTSLALKGDEVFDRLINQPEEQPAWATFDEDETDEQTPSFASESVRQSRFDLFTDPEPVIEEPEPVVAEAAEPVATESAAQEAAEPEATETPAPAPVSKAATNGHNGNGSAIAEPEVATRFGYSDLSIAQLRARLRQLSLEDLAALLAYEQETQDRAPFVTMLTNRIATVRAK
;
A
#
# COMPACT_ATOMS: atom_id res chain seq x y z
N MET A 1 -42.78 -8.60 24.02
CA MET A 1 -42.13 -9.02 22.77
C MET A 1 -40.89 -8.16 22.56
N PHE A 2 -39.70 -8.67 22.86
CA PHE A 2 -38.45 -7.92 22.64
C PHE A 2 -38.07 -7.99 21.16
N ARG A 3 -38.10 -6.84 20.48
CA ARG A 3 -37.60 -6.72 19.10
C ARG A 3 -36.19 -6.11 19.19
N PRO A 4 -35.13 -6.84 18.80
CA PRO A 4 -33.80 -6.28 18.80
C PRO A 4 -33.71 -5.09 17.83
N PRO A 5 -32.90 -4.06 18.15
CA PRO A 5 -32.76 -2.86 17.32
C PRO A 5 -32.20 -3.21 15.94
N PHE A 6 -32.50 -2.37 14.94
CA PHE A 6 -32.13 -2.62 13.54
C PHE A 6 -30.64 -2.91 13.36
N LEU A 7 -29.78 -2.12 14.02
CA LEU A 7 -28.33 -2.31 13.99
C LEU A 7 -27.90 -3.66 14.57
N ALA A 8 -28.53 -4.13 15.65
CA ALA A 8 -28.22 -5.44 16.21
C ALA A 8 -28.63 -6.58 15.25
N ARG A 9 -29.73 -6.42 14.50
CA ARG A 9 -30.15 -7.42 13.51
C ARG A 9 -29.25 -7.41 12.27
N VAL A 10 -28.81 -6.24 11.83
CA VAL A 10 -27.83 -6.11 10.74
C VAL A 10 -26.48 -6.69 11.15
N ALA A 11 -26.00 -6.37 12.35
CA ALA A 11 -24.75 -6.94 12.88
C ALA A 11 -24.84 -8.46 13.04
N ALA A 12 -25.95 -8.97 13.58
CA ALA A 12 -26.19 -10.41 13.66
C ALA A 12 -26.28 -11.07 12.28
N GLY A 13 -26.96 -10.44 11.32
CA GLY A 13 -27.04 -10.92 9.94
C GLY A 13 -25.68 -10.93 9.23
N ALA A 14 -24.89 -9.88 9.41
CA ALA A 14 -23.53 -9.78 8.88
C ALA A 14 -22.60 -10.82 9.51
N ALA A 15 -22.72 -11.06 10.83
CA ALA A 15 -21.95 -12.10 11.52
C ALA A 15 -22.31 -13.50 11.03
N VAL A 16 -23.61 -13.77 10.85
CA VAL A 16 -24.10 -15.04 10.29
C VAL A 16 -23.62 -15.21 8.84
N TYR A 17 -23.69 -14.14 8.03
CA TYR A 17 -23.20 -14.15 6.65
C TYR A 17 -21.70 -14.44 6.59
N ALA A 18 -20.89 -13.76 7.42
CA ALA A 18 -19.45 -14.02 7.51
C ALA A 18 -19.16 -15.46 7.93
N LEU A 19 -19.94 -16.02 8.87
CA LEU A 19 -19.79 -17.41 9.31
C LEU A 19 -20.15 -18.41 8.19
N GLU A 20 -21.19 -18.14 7.43
CA GLU A 20 -21.61 -18.99 6.31
C GLU A 20 -20.59 -18.91 5.17
N GLU A 21 -20.09 -17.71 4.87
CA GLU A 21 -19.05 -17.49 3.86
C GLU A 21 -17.72 -18.18 4.25
N THR A 22 -17.33 -18.11 5.53
CA THR A 22 -16.13 -18.82 6.03
C THR A 22 -16.25 -20.33 5.92
N ARG A 23 -17.45 -20.89 6.06
CA ARG A 23 -17.71 -22.32 5.81
C ARG A 23 -17.66 -22.69 4.32
N ARG A 24 -17.90 -21.74 3.41
CA ARG A 24 -17.78 -21.94 1.96
C ARG A 24 -16.34 -21.87 1.47
N LEU A 25 -15.48 -21.09 2.13
CA LEU A 25 -14.07 -20.93 1.80
C LEU A 25 -13.26 -22.22 1.55
N PRO A 26 -13.37 -23.33 2.32
CA PRO A 26 -12.58 -24.53 2.04
C PRO A 26 -12.89 -25.14 0.68
N THR A 27 -14.15 -25.07 0.23
CA THR A 27 -14.53 -25.52 -1.11
C THR A 27 -14.03 -24.55 -2.19
N THR A 28 -14.04 -23.25 -1.89
CA THR A 28 -13.55 -22.20 -2.81
C THR A 28 -12.02 -22.20 -2.94
N ALA A 29 -11.29 -22.61 -1.90
CA ALA A 29 -9.83 -22.69 -1.87
C ALA A 29 -9.24 -23.60 -2.95
N ILE A 30 -10.00 -24.60 -3.42
CA ILE A 30 -9.58 -25.54 -4.48
C ILE A 30 -9.48 -24.85 -5.85
N ASN A 31 -10.27 -23.80 -6.08
CA ASN A 31 -10.32 -23.07 -7.35
C ASN A 31 -9.41 -21.82 -7.36
N PHE A 32 -8.71 -21.53 -6.27
CA PHE A 32 -7.91 -20.32 -6.18
C PHE A 32 -6.63 -20.43 -7.04
N PRO A 33 -6.27 -19.38 -7.80
CA PRO A 33 -4.97 -19.32 -8.45
C PRO A 33 -3.85 -19.41 -7.40
N ILE A 34 -2.79 -20.15 -7.72
CA ILE A 34 -1.64 -20.39 -6.83
C ILE A 34 -1.04 -19.08 -6.30
N THR A 35 -1.15 -17.97 -7.04
CA THR A 35 -0.69 -16.64 -6.64
C THR A 35 -1.45 -16.05 -5.44
N ALA A 36 -2.72 -16.37 -5.26
CA ALA A 36 -3.52 -15.86 -4.15
C ALA A 36 -3.09 -16.48 -2.80
N ILE A 37 -2.62 -17.73 -2.82
CA ILE A 37 -2.07 -18.40 -1.64
C ILE A 37 -0.80 -17.66 -1.19
N SER A 38 0.09 -17.33 -2.12
CA SER A 38 1.30 -16.57 -1.82
C SER A 38 0.99 -15.16 -1.30
N GLN A 39 -0.02 -14.50 -1.84
CA GLN A 39 -0.47 -13.20 -1.32
C GLN A 39 -0.97 -13.30 0.12
N MET A 40 -1.70 -14.36 0.48
CA MET A 40 -2.13 -14.59 1.86
C MET A 40 -0.94 -14.74 2.82
N LEU A 41 0.08 -15.52 2.42
CA LEU A 41 1.31 -15.64 3.20
C LEU A 41 2.02 -14.28 3.34
N GLN A 42 2.11 -13.51 2.26
CA GLN A 42 2.72 -12.18 2.27
C GLN A 42 1.97 -11.20 3.19
N THR A 43 0.64 -11.22 3.15
CA THR A 43 -0.18 -10.36 4.03
C THR A 43 0.00 -10.70 5.52
N THR A 44 0.31 -11.96 5.84
CA THR A 44 0.52 -12.38 7.23
C THR A 44 1.77 -11.77 7.84
N MET A 45 2.86 -11.69 7.07
CA MET A 45 4.12 -11.09 7.54
C MET A 45 3.96 -9.61 7.86
N HIS A 46 3.25 -8.87 7.00
CA HIS A 46 2.95 -7.46 7.27
C HIS A 46 2.03 -7.28 8.48
N LEU A 47 1.08 -8.20 8.71
CA LEU A 47 0.20 -8.14 9.88
C LEU A 47 0.99 -8.19 11.19
N GLN A 48 2.02 -9.03 11.27
CA GLN A 48 2.88 -9.09 12.46
C GLN A 48 3.61 -7.77 12.70
N GLN A 49 4.12 -7.13 11.63
CA GLN A 49 4.75 -5.83 11.72
C GLN A 49 3.76 -4.74 12.16
N PHE A 50 2.53 -4.78 11.63
CA PHE A 50 1.47 -3.85 12.02
C PHE A 50 1.07 -4.01 13.48
N VAL A 51 0.92 -5.23 13.99
CA VAL A 51 0.59 -5.49 15.40
C VAL A 51 1.67 -4.96 16.32
N THR A 52 2.95 -5.19 16.01
CA THR A 52 4.06 -4.63 16.80
C THR A 52 4.08 -3.11 16.74
N SER A 53 3.89 -2.51 15.56
CA SER A 53 3.83 -1.06 15.43
C SER A 53 2.65 -0.45 16.19
N LEU A 54 1.52 -1.16 16.25
CA LEU A 54 0.33 -0.74 16.97
C LEU A 54 0.52 -0.88 18.48
N ALA A 55 1.25 -1.90 18.94
CA ALA A 55 1.61 -2.04 20.34
C ALA A 55 2.54 -0.90 20.78
N LEU A 56 3.59 -0.60 20.00
CA LEU A 56 4.50 0.53 20.27
C LEU A 56 3.77 1.88 20.26
N LYS A 57 2.88 2.10 19.28
CA LYS A 57 2.08 3.32 19.20
C LYS A 57 1.04 3.41 20.32
N GLY A 58 0.48 2.26 20.71
CA GLY A 58 -0.40 2.15 21.87
C GLY A 58 0.33 2.54 23.14
N ASP A 59 1.56 2.05 23.33
CA ASP A 59 2.43 2.38 24.46
C ASP A 59 2.68 3.90 24.53
N GLU A 60 3.00 4.55 23.40
CA GLU A 60 3.18 6.01 23.34
C GLU A 60 1.90 6.80 23.69
N VAL A 61 0.74 6.28 23.30
CA VAL A 61 -0.57 6.91 23.61
C VAL A 61 -0.92 6.71 25.08
N PHE A 62 -0.63 5.53 25.65
CA PHE A 62 -0.85 5.24 27.06
C PHE A 62 0.10 6.04 27.96
N ASP A 63 1.37 6.16 27.59
CA ASP A 63 2.35 6.96 28.32
C ASP A 63 1.89 8.42 28.41
N ARG A 64 1.45 9.02 27.29
CA ARG A 64 0.89 10.40 27.30
C ARG A 64 -0.42 10.57 28.06
N LEU A 65 -1.24 9.53 28.17
CA LEU A 65 -2.58 9.61 28.77
C LEU A 65 -2.59 9.28 30.26
N ILE A 66 -1.69 8.39 30.70
CA ILE A 66 -1.62 7.85 32.06
C ILE A 66 -0.42 8.42 32.82
N ASN A 67 0.70 8.63 32.14
CA ASN A 67 1.97 9.07 32.71
C ASN A 67 2.28 10.49 32.23
N GLN A 68 1.70 11.49 32.92
CA GLN A 68 2.34 12.80 32.88
C GLN A 68 3.77 12.57 33.40
N PRO A 69 4.84 12.92 32.65
CA PRO A 69 6.20 12.54 33.02
C PRO A 69 6.49 13.06 34.43
N GLU A 70 6.50 12.17 35.42
CA GLU A 70 7.00 12.49 36.75
C GLU A 70 8.50 12.71 36.56
N GLU A 71 8.95 13.95 36.71
CA GLU A 71 10.32 14.36 36.38
C GLU A 71 11.37 13.62 37.22
N GLN A 72 10.97 12.93 38.30
CA GLN A 72 11.83 12.11 39.15
C GLN A 72 11.06 10.90 39.72
N PRO A 73 10.93 9.80 38.97
CA PRO A 73 10.32 8.60 39.51
C PRO A 73 11.26 7.94 40.53
N ALA A 74 10.70 7.28 41.56
CA ALA A 74 11.46 6.75 42.72
C ALA A 74 12.52 5.66 42.42
N TRP A 75 12.66 5.24 41.17
CA TRP A 75 13.76 4.36 40.70
C TRP A 75 14.94 5.13 40.11
N ALA A 76 14.75 6.42 39.80
CA ALA A 76 15.76 7.35 39.34
C ALA A 76 16.25 8.27 40.47
N THR A 77 15.67 8.17 41.66
CA THR A 77 16.24 8.72 42.89
C THR A 77 17.32 7.75 43.36
N PHE A 78 18.56 8.21 43.38
CA PHE A 78 19.66 7.44 43.95
C PHE A 78 19.58 7.57 45.47
N ASP A 79 19.58 6.46 46.20
CA ASP A 79 19.74 6.46 47.66
C ASP A 79 21.04 7.19 48.10
N GLU A 80 21.95 7.51 47.18
CA GLU A 80 23.11 8.39 47.41
C GLU A 80 22.70 9.81 47.82
N ASP A 81 21.57 10.34 47.36
CA ASP A 81 21.08 11.67 47.78
C ASP A 81 20.42 11.65 49.18
N GLU A 82 20.08 10.47 49.73
CA GLU A 82 19.66 10.35 51.14
C GLU A 82 20.84 10.27 52.12
N THR A 83 22.09 10.15 51.65
CA THR A 83 23.24 9.81 52.51
C THR A 83 24.34 10.87 52.61
N ASP A 84 24.15 12.08 52.08
CA ASP A 84 25.15 13.16 52.15
C ASP A 84 24.95 14.13 53.34
N GLU A 85 24.90 13.59 54.56
CA GLU A 85 25.17 14.37 55.79
C GLU A 85 26.50 13.97 56.46
N GLN A 86 27.26 13.00 55.92
CA GLN A 86 28.53 12.58 56.52
C GLN A 86 29.64 12.37 55.47
N THR A 87 30.30 13.48 55.12
CA THR A 87 31.60 13.49 54.44
C THR A 87 32.60 12.54 55.12
N PRO A 88 33.36 11.79 54.33
CA PRO A 88 34.81 11.89 54.45
C PRO A 88 35.51 12.09 53.11
N SER A 89 36.48 12.99 53.18
CA SER A 89 37.43 13.36 52.15
C SER A 89 38.29 12.19 51.64
N PHE A 90 38.68 12.30 50.37
CA PHE A 90 39.93 11.85 49.72
C PHE A 90 39.83 10.82 48.57
N ALA A 91 40.49 11.21 47.47
CA ALA A 91 41.04 10.43 46.35
C ALA A 91 40.16 10.17 45.12
N SER A 92 39.92 11.23 44.36
CA SER A 92 39.56 11.20 42.94
C SER A 92 40.76 10.78 42.08
N GLU A 93 41.20 9.53 42.14
CA GLU A 93 42.23 9.05 41.19
C GLU A 93 42.11 7.55 40.94
N SER A 94 41.07 7.17 40.20
CA SER A 94 41.05 6.03 39.27
C SER A 94 39.61 5.77 38.80
N VAL A 95 39.04 6.75 38.10
CA VAL A 95 37.97 6.47 37.16
C VAL A 95 38.57 5.49 36.16
N ARG A 96 38.10 4.24 36.20
CA ARG A 96 38.62 3.12 35.43
C ARG A 96 38.50 3.47 33.95
N GLN A 97 39.59 3.95 33.35
CA GLN A 97 39.62 4.23 31.92
C GLN A 97 39.38 2.92 31.17
N SER A 98 38.25 2.86 30.47
CA SER A 98 37.86 1.74 29.63
C SER A 98 38.82 1.66 28.44
N ARG A 99 39.13 0.45 27.98
CA ARG A 99 40.02 0.18 26.84
C ARG A 99 39.53 0.80 25.52
N PHE A 100 38.25 1.21 25.47
CA PHE A 100 37.67 1.97 24.36
C PHE A 100 38.10 3.45 24.33
N ASP A 101 38.45 4.04 25.47
CA ASP A 101 38.80 5.46 25.61
C ASP A 101 40.26 5.75 25.20
N LEU A 102 41.05 4.70 24.99
CA LEU A 102 42.43 4.76 24.50
C LEU A 102 42.52 4.70 22.96
N PHE A 103 41.40 4.63 22.25
CA PHE A 103 41.38 4.63 20.79
C PHE A 103 41.32 6.07 20.27
N THR A 104 42.42 6.53 19.68
CA THR A 104 42.51 7.78 18.92
C THR A 104 42.54 7.46 17.43
N ASP A 105 41.57 7.98 16.68
CA ASP A 105 41.53 7.89 15.21
C ASP A 105 42.66 8.76 14.62
N PRO A 106 43.46 8.29 13.64
CA PRO A 106 44.42 9.16 12.96
C PRO A 106 43.67 10.24 12.16
N GLU A 107 43.86 11.51 12.55
CA GLU A 107 43.35 12.67 11.82
C GLU A 107 43.81 12.63 10.35
N PRO A 108 42.89 12.77 9.38
CA PRO A 108 43.28 13.07 8.01
C PRO A 108 43.79 14.51 7.97
N VAL A 109 45.06 14.69 7.61
CA VAL A 109 45.65 16.01 7.30
C VAL A 109 44.92 16.57 6.08
N ILE A 110 43.98 17.48 6.32
CA ILE A 110 43.39 18.33 5.29
C ILE A 110 44.31 19.55 5.18
N GLU A 111 45.19 19.54 4.17
CA GLU A 111 45.90 20.76 3.76
C GLU A 111 44.88 21.73 3.16
N GLU A 112 44.62 22.82 3.88
CA GLU A 112 43.78 23.94 3.48
C GLU A 112 44.56 24.87 2.52
N PRO A 113 44.13 25.09 1.26
CA PRO A 113 44.86 25.96 0.35
C PRO A 113 44.48 27.44 0.56
N GLU A 114 45.50 28.28 0.82
CA GLU A 114 45.37 29.74 0.83
C GLU A 114 45.10 30.33 -0.58
N PRO A 115 44.40 31.48 -0.70
CA PRO A 115 44.00 32.05 -1.98
C PRO A 115 45.07 32.98 -2.57
N VAL A 116 45.59 32.66 -3.75
CA VAL A 116 46.40 33.58 -4.57
C VAL A 116 45.90 33.66 -6.01
N VAL A 117 45.15 34.73 -6.23
CA VAL A 117 45.01 35.64 -7.38
C VAL A 117 45.77 35.32 -8.70
N ALA A 118 45.00 35.38 -9.79
CA ALA A 118 45.32 35.88 -11.14
C ALA A 118 46.19 35.07 -12.14
N GLU A 119 45.51 34.70 -13.24
CA GLU A 119 45.77 35.18 -14.61
C GLU A 119 46.46 34.25 -15.64
N ALA A 120 45.79 34.20 -16.80
CA ALA A 120 46.26 33.90 -18.16
C ALA A 120 46.64 32.45 -18.53
N ALA A 121 45.81 31.82 -19.37
CA ALA A 121 46.02 31.75 -20.84
C ALA A 121 45.42 30.47 -21.46
N GLU A 122 44.44 30.65 -22.36
CA GLU A 122 44.14 29.74 -23.49
C GLU A 122 45.35 29.66 -24.45
N PRO A 123 45.45 28.75 -25.47
CA PRO A 123 44.41 28.00 -26.20
C PRO A 123 44.81 26.49 -26.38
N VAL A 124 44.17 25.58 -27.11
CA VAL A 124 43.96 25.50 -28.57
C VAL A 124 42.98 24.39 -28.91
N ALA A 125 42.17 24.64 -29.93
CA ALA A 125 41.26 23.71 -30.58
C ALA A 125 41.99 22.58 -31.35
N THR A 126 41.37 21.40 -31.39
CA THR A 126 41.33 20.55 -32.59
C THR A 126 39.98 19.86 -32.71
N GLU A 127 39.54 19.84 -33.96
CA GLU A 127 38.22 19.55 -34.48
C GLU A 127 38.13 18.08 -34.96
N SER A 128 36.89 17.59 -35.02
CA SER A 128 36.37 16.58 -35.96
C SER A 128 36.58 15.08 -35.73
N ALA A 129 35.43 14.44 -35.44
CA ALA A 129 34.74 13.45 -36.31
C ALA A 129 34.66 11.97 -35.85
N ALA A 130 33.41 11.49 -35.94
CA ALA A 130 32.90 10.12 -36.06
C ALA A 130 32.92 9.24 -34.78
N GLN A 131 31.79 9.05 -34.06
CA GLN A 131 30.59 8.24 -34.39
C GLN A 131 30.76 6.77 -33.96
N GLU A 132 30.14 6.38 -32.84
CA GLU A 132 29.46 5.09 -32.75
C GLU A 132 28.42 5.09 -31.61
N ALA A 133 27.33 4.37 -31.87
CA ALA A 133 26.06 4.41 -31.20
C ALA A 133 26.02 3.63 -29.88
N ALA A 134 25.27 4.14 -28.90
CA ALA A 134 24.22 3.40 -28.21
C ALA A 134 23.47 4.35 -27.26
N GLU A 135 22.19 4.53 -27.56
CA GLU A 135 21.20 5.39 -26.91
C GLU A 135 20.73 4.81 -25.55
N PRO A 136 20.24 5.64 -24.60
CA PRO A 136 20.59 5.52 -23.19
C PRO A 136 19.50 4.90 -22.30
N GLU A 137 19.94 4.26 -21.21
CA GLU A 137 19.18 4.19 -19.96
C GLU A 137 19.28 5.55 -19.25
N ALA A 138 18.17 6.28 -19.19
CA ALA A 138 17.99 7.41 -18.32
C ALA A 138 16.99 7.05 -17.20
N THR A 139 17.52 7.03 -15.99
CA THR A 139 16.95 7.56 -14.74
C THR A 139 15.54 8.17 -14.81
N GLU A 140 14.68 7.83 -13.83
CA GLU A 140 13.95 8.83 -13.03
C GLU A 140 13.17 8.20 -11.85
N THR A 141 13.55 8.61 -10.64
CA THR A 141 12.70 8.69 -9.43
C THR A 141 12.12 10.13 -9.39
N PRO A 142 11.22 10.55 -8.48
CA PRO A 142 9.92 10.07 -7.97
C PRO A 142 8.77 11.12 -8.20
N ALA A 143 7.49 10.75 -7.99
CA ALA A 143 6.49 11.58 -7.27
C ALA A 143 5.08 10.92 -7.22
N PRO A 144 4.37 10.98 -6.08
CA PRO A 144 3.03 10.42 -5.90
C PRO A 144 1.91 11.47 -6.05
N ALA A 145 0.80 11.11 -6.68
CA ALA A 145 -0.47 11.85 -6.65
C ALA A 145 -1.64 10.89 -7.02
N PRO A 146 -2.92 11.26 -6.81
CA PRO A 146 -3.70 10.90 -5.62
C PRO A 146 -4.85 9.94 -5.92
N VAL A 147 -5.33 9.24 -4.89
CA VAL A 147 -6.55 8.42 -4.93
C VAL A 147 -7.80 9.29 -5.09
N SER A 148 -8.32 9.37 -6.31
CA SER A 148 -9.64 9.92 -6.59
C SER A 148 -10.73 8.92 -6.19
N LYS A 149 -11.50 9.27 -5.15
CA LYS A 149 -12.86 8.76 -4.92
C LYS A 149 -13.70 9.04 -6.16
N ALA A 150 -14.22 7.99 -6.80
CA ALA A 150 -15.22 8.13 -7.86
C ALA A 150 -16.58 7.57 -7.38
N ALA A 151 -17.46 8.53 -7.09
CA ALA A 151 -18.91 8.53 -7.18
C ALA A 151 -19.67 7.20 -7.22
N THR A 152 -20.46 6.98 -6.16
CA THR A 152 -21.72 6.24 -6.22
C THR A 152 -22.72 7.01 -7.08
N ASN A 153 -22.84 6.67 -8.37
CA ASN A 153 -24.00 7.06 -9.15
C ASN A 153 -25.10 6.02 -8.93
N GLY A 154 -26.11 6.42 -8.15
CA GLY A 154 -27.36 5.71 -8.08
C GLY A 154 -28.13 5.84 -9.38
N HIS A 155 -28.73 4.73 -9.81
CA HIS A 155 -29.90 4.77 -10.67
C HIS A 155 -30.91 3.76 -10.14
N ASN A 156 -31.92 4.27 -9.45
CA ASN A 156 -33.15 3.53 -9.15
C ASN A 156 -34.21 3.99 -10.14
N GLY A 157 -34.74 3.02 -10.91
CA GLY A 157 -36.16 2.96 -11.24
C GLY A 157 -36.57 3.31 -12.67
N ASN A 158 -36.70 2.29 -13.54
CA ASN A 158 -37.97 2.00 -14.20
C ASN A 158 -38.02 0.59 -14.85
N GLY A 159 -38.64 -0.37 -14.16
CA GLY A 159 -39.97 -0.85 -14.56
C GLY A 159 -40.16 -1.76 -15.78
N SER A 160 -39.13 -2.23 -16.48
CA SER A 160 -39.24 -3.47 -17.27
C SER A 160 -38.39 -4.52 -16.60
N ALA A 161 -38.94 -5.72 -16.38
CA ALA A 161 -38.11 -6.86 -16.01
C ALA A 161 -37.18 -7.14 -17.18
N ILE A 162 -36.02 -6.48 -17.20
CA ILE A 162 -34.99 -6.66 -18.22
C ILE A 162 -34.64 -8.15 -18.13
N ALA A 163 -35.01 -8.89 -19.17
CA ALA A 163 -34.76 -10.31 -19.23
C ALA A 163 -33.24 -10.50 -19.33
N GLU A 164 -32.62 -10.80 -18.19
CA GLU A 164 -31.19 -11.00 -18.12
C GLU A 164 -30.82 -12.15 -19.07
N PRO A 165 -29.96 -11.92 -20.08
CA PRO A 165 -29.64 -12.96 -21.04
C PRO A 165 -28.91 -14.11 -20.34
N GLU A 166 -29.10 -15.35 -20.81
CA GLU A 166 -28.43 -16.53 -20.23
C GLU A 166 -26.90 -16.39 -20.19
N VAL A 167 -26.35 -15.61 -21.11
CA VAL A 167 -24.92 -15.28 -21.17
C VAL A 167 -24.49 -14.41 -19.98
N ALA A 168 -25.32 -13.45 -19.58
CA ALA A 168 -25.01 -12.57 -18.45
C ALA A 168 -25.00 -13.37 -17.14
N THR A 169 -25.99 -14.24 -16.91
CA THR A 169 -26.05 -15.10 -15.73
C THR A 169 -24.93 -16.14 -15.71
N ARG A 170 -24.67 -16.79 -16.85
CA ARG A 170 -23.59 -17.80 -16.98
C ARG A 170 -22.22 -17.25 -16.60
N PHE A 171 -21.95 -15.99 -16.93
CA PHE A 171 -20.64 -15.39 -16.72
C PHE A 171 -20.56 -14.40 -15.56
N GLY A 172 -21.67 -14.13 -14.88
CA GLY A 172 -21.78 -13.10 -13.84
C GLY A 172 -21.45 -11.71 -14.39
N TYR A 173 -22.03 -11.35 -15.53
CA TYR A 173 -21.60 -10.19 -16.33
C TYR A 173 -21.68 -8.85 -15.57
N SER A 174 -22.67 -8.68 -14.71
CA SER A 174 -22.80 -7.47 -13.87
C SER A 174 -21.57 -7.19 -13.03
N ASP A 175 -20.92 -8.26 -12.55
CA ASP A 175 -19.82 -8.20 -11.57
C ASP A 175 -18.44 -8.26 -12.23
N LEU A 176 -18.38 -8.41 -13.56
CA LEU A 176 -17.13 -8.48 -14.30
C LEU A 176 -16.41 -7.14 -14.34
N SER A 177 -15.09 -7.16 -14.15
CA SER A 177 -14.25 -6.00 -14.41
C SER A 177 -13.98 -5.83 -15.92
N ILE A 178 -13.62 -4.61 -16.32
CA ILE A 178 -13.25 -4.24 -17.71
C ILE A 178 -12.19 -5.20 -18.27
N ALA A 179 -11.15 -5.51 -17.48
CA ALA A 179 -10.08 -6.41 -17.89
C ALA A 179 -10.58 -7.85 -18.10
N GLN A 180 -11.47 -8.32 -17.23
CA GLN A 180 -12.06 -9.65 -17.32
C GLN A 180 -12.98 -9.78 -18.53
N LEU A 181 -13.81 -8.77 -18.80
CA LEU A 181 -14.64 -8.73 -20.00
C LEU A 181 -13.75 -8.80 -21.25
N ARG A 182 -12.73 -7.93 -21.33
CA ARG A 182 -11.79 -7.88 -22.47
C ARG A 182 -11.13 -9.23 -22.75
N ALA A 183 -10.70 -9.95 -21.71
CA ALA A 183 -10.07 -11.26 -21.85
C ALA A 183 -11.02 -12.31 -22.47
N ARG A 184 -12.33 -12.18 -22.22
CA ARG A 184 -13.39 -13.11 -22.66
C ARG A 184 -14.05 -12.73 -23.98
N LEU A 185 -13.96 -11.48 -24.44
CA LEU A 185 -14.58 -10.99 -25.70
C LEU A 185 -14.28 -11.86 -26.94
N ARG A 186 -13.15 -12.56 -26.94
CA ARG A 186 -12.73 -13.41 -28.05
C ARG A 186 -13.37 -14.80 -28.04
N GLN A 187 -13.88 -15.26 -26.90
CA GLN A 187 -14.60 -16.52 -26.74
C GLN A 187 -16.13 -16.39 -26.91
N LEU A 188 -16.67 -15.17 -26.82
CA LEU A 188 -18.10 -14.94 -26.99
C LEU A 188 -18.51 -14.97 -28.47
N SER A 189 -19.68 -15.54 -28.74
CA SER A 189 -20.28 -15.53 -30.08
C SER A 189 -20.85 -14.16 -30.44
N LEU A 190 -21.16 -13.93 -31.72
CA LEU A 190 -21.76 -12.68 -32.17
C LEU A 190 -23.10 -12.41 -31.48
N GLU A 191 -23.92 -13.46 -31.33
CA GLU A 191 -25.23 -13.37 -30.68
C GLU A 191 -25.09 -13.03 -29.19
N ASP A 192 -24.15 -13.68 -28.49
CA ASP A 192 -23.83 -13.37 -27.10
C ASP A 192 -23.38 -11.92 -26.91
N LEU A 193 -22.51 -11.42 -27.80
CA LEU A 193 -22.02 -10.04 -27.74
C LEU A 193 -23.15 -9.03 -27.95
N ALA A 194 -24.08 -9.30 -28.87
CA ALA A 194 -25.22 -8.44 -29.13
C ALA A 194 -26.21 -8.44 -27.95
N ALA A 195 -26.48 -9.61 -27.36
CA ALA A 195 -27.33 -9.73 -26.19
C ALA A 195 -26.75 -8.98 -24.98
N LEU A 196 -25.43 -9.09 -24.75
CA LEU A 196 -24.77 -8.34 -23.67
C LEU A 196 -24.75 -6.82 -23.92
N LEU A 197 -24.62 -6.38 -25.18
CA LEU A 197 -24.66 -4.96 -25.51
C LEU A 197 -26.04 -4.37 -25.21
N ALA A 198 -27.11 -5.04 -25.62
CA ALA A 198 -28.47 -4.59 -25.33
C ALA A 198 -28.72 -4.56 -23.81
N TYR A 199 -28.33 -5.62 -23.10
CA TYR A 199 -28.45 -5.70 -21.64
C TYR A 199 -27.69 -4.59 -20.92
N GLU A 200 -26.46 -4.28 -21.34
CA GLU A 200 -25.66 -3.21 -20.72
C GLU A 200 -26.31 -1.84 -20.94
N GLN A 201 -26.80 -1.54 -22.14
CA GLN A 201 -27.45 -0.27 -22.47
C GLN A 201 -28.77 -0.07 -21.69
N GLU A 202 -29.50 -1.16 -21.41
CA GLU A 202 -30.76 -1.09 -20.67
C GLU A 202 -30.57 -1.02 -19.13
N THR A 203 -29.44 -1.49 -18.61
CA THR A 203 -29.22 -1.62 -17.15
C THR A 203 -28.32 -0.54 -16.56
N GLN A 204 -27.04 -0.49 -16.95
CA GLN A 204 -26.01 0.33 -16.29
C GLN A 204 -25.33 1.32 -17.24
N ASP A 205 -25.42 1.09 -18.55
CA ASP A 205 -24.84 1.87 -19.64
C ASP A 205 -23.39 2.31 -19.37
N ARG A 206 -22.55 1.38 -18.92
CA ARG A 206 -21.14 1.69 -18.62
C ARG A 206 -20.41 1.92 -19.95
N ALA A 207 -20.12 3.17 -20.24
CA ALA A 207 -19.39 3.60 -21.45
C ALA A 207 -18.19 2.71 -21.87
N PRO A 208 -17.27 2.28 -20.95
CA PRO A 208 -16.17 1.41 -21.34
C PRO A 208 -16.62 0.01 -21.80
N PHE A 209 -17.70 -0.55 -21.21
CA PHE A 209 -18.23 -1.86 -21.58
C PHE A 209 -18.90 -1.81 -22.95
N VAL A 210 -19.76 -0.80 -23.17
CA VAL A 210 -20.46 -0.58 -24.45
C VAL A 210 -19.47 -0.39 -25.60
N THR A 211 -18.42 0.40 -25.40
CA THR A 211 -17.38 0.64 -26.42
C THR A 211 -16.66 -0.65 -26.80
N MET A 212 -16.27 -1.46 -25.81
CA MET A 212 -15.56 -2.72 -26.06
C MET A 212 -16.44 -3.75 -26.79
N LEU A 213 -17.70 -3.90 -26.38
CA LEU A 213 -18.66 -4.80 -27.01
C LEU A 213 -18.95 -4.37 -28.46
N THR A 214 -19.19 -3.08 -28.69
CA THR A 214 -19.45 -2.53 -30.03
C THR A 214 -18.27 -2.77 -30.97
N ASN A 215 -17.05 -2.47 -30.52
CA ASN A 215 -15.83 -2.69 -31.30
C ASN A 215 -15.64 -4.19 -31.60
N ARG A 216 -15.87 -5.07 -30.61
CA ARG A 216 -15.75 -6.50 -30.83
C ARG A 216 -16.76 -7.01 -31.86
N ILE A 217 -18.03 -6.60 -31.76
CA ILE A 217 -19.08 -6.95 -32.72
C ILE A 217 -18.68 -6.52 -34.14
N ALA A 218 -18.18 -5.29 -34.31
CA ALA A 218 -17.70 -4.82 -35.60
C ALA A 218 -16.56 -5.70 -36.15
N THR A 219 -15.57 -6.06 -35.33
CA THR A 219 -14.45 -6.92 -35.76
C THR A 219 -14.88 -8.34 -36.12
N VAL A 220 -15.89 -8.90 -35.43
CA VAL A 220 -16.39 -10.26 -35.70
C VAL A 220 -17.25 -10.28 -36.97
N ARG A 221 -18.03 -9.23 -37.24
CA ARG A 221 -18.82 -9.10 -38.47
C ARG A 221 -17.97 -8.84 -39.72
N ALA A 222 -16.81 -8.22 -39.54
CA ALA A 222 -15.87 -7.94 -40.63
C ALA A 222 -14.99 -9.14 -41.01
N LYS A 223 -15.02 -10.22 -40.23
CA LYS A 223 -14.24 -11.44 -40.44
C LYS A 223 -15.07 -12.51 -41.12
#